data_AF-R7GP25-F1
#
_entry.id   AF-R7GP25-F1
#
_cell.length_a   1.000
_cell.length_b   1.000
_cell.length_c   1.000
_cell.angle_alpha   90.00
_cell.angle_beta   90.00
_cell.angle_gamma   90.00
#
_symmetry.space_group_name_H-M   'P 1'
#
loop_
_entity.id
_entity.type
_entity.pdbx_description
1 polymer ?
#
loop_
_entity_poly.entity_id
_entity_poly.type
_entity_poly.pdbx_seq_one_letter_code
_entity_poly.pdbx_strand_id
1 'polypeptide(L)'
;MKKSIITFLCLMLITLSGCTYNTKYSESDAPLTITGGLSDTLIVYYSFNGEERELAKQVQSYTEGDLLCLQTSKKYSTDFKERIKEHRKEREAYAKALKENKHDYKNKCVLDTLPALKNQINDINQYKTVYLIYPCWEKDEPLIIDSFCMDYDLSGKTIVPMCISEKNWRGHVKYSSKKSVAHFNKMIPNANFKRAKAFTDVKGVKEWLETIDMI
;
A
#
# COMPACT_ATOMS: atom_id res chain seq x y z
N MET A 1 3.21 -55.88 47.59
CA MET A 1 2.55 -55.92 46.26
C MET A 1 1.35 -54.99 46.26
N LYS A 2 1.44 -53.85 45.60
CA LYS A 2 0.35 -53.07 44.98
C LYS A 2 1.01 -51.96 44.16
N LYS A 3 0.92 -52.08 42.84
CA LYS A 3 1.56 -51.20 41.85
C LYS A 3 0.63 -49.99 41.64
N SER A 4 1.11 -48.77 41.88
CA SER A 4 0.39 -47.56 41.45
C SER A 4 0.78 -47.23 40.02
N ILE A 5 -0.22 -47.27 39.14
CA ILE A 5 -0.15 -46.91 37.72
C ILE A 5 -0.15 -45.38 37.65
N ILE A 6 0.93 -44.79 37.16
CA ILE A 6 1.02 -43.36 36.83
C ILE A 6 0.46 -43.21 35.41
N THR A 7 -0.78 -42.73 35.31
CA THR A 7 -1.39 -42.40 34.02
C THR A 7 -0.87 -41.04 33.56
N PHE A 8 0.07 -41.04 32.61
CA PHE A 8 0.60 -39.85 31.98
C PHE A 8 -0.43 -39.33 30.95
N LEU A 9 -1.34 -38.45 31.39
CA LEU A 9 -2.28 -37.76 30.51
C LEU A 9 -1.52 -36.62 29.80
N CYS A 10 -0.93 -36.91 28.64
CA CYS A 10 -0.39 -35.89 27.74
C CYS A 10 -1.55 -35.03 27.20
N LEU A 11 -1.82 -33.91 27.87
CA LEU A 11 -2.56 -32.81 27.27
C LEU A 11 -1.73 -32.29 26.09
N MET A 12 -2.09 -32.70 24.86
CA MET A 12 -1.70 -31.99 23.65
C MET A 12 -2.31 -30.59 23.72
N LEU A 13 -1.53 -29.64 24.23
CA LEU A 13 -1.75 -28.22 24.00
C LEU A 13 -1.64 -27.98 22.50
N ILE A 14 -2.80 -27.89 21.84
CA ILE A 14 -2.92 -27.32 20.50
C ILE A 14 -2.53 -25.85 20.67
N THR A 15 -1.27 -25.54 20.43
CA THR A 15 -0.84 -24.17 20.26
C THR A 15 -1.51 -23.67 18.99
N LEU A 16 -2.58 -22.88 19.15
CA LEU A 16 -3.01 -21.99 18.09
C LEU A 16 -1.77 -21.18 17.72
N SER A 17 -1.24 -21.46 16.54
CA SER A 17 -0.23 -20.62 15.91
C SER A 17 -0.92 -19.30 15.60
N GLY A 18 -1.01 -18.43 16.60
CA GLY A 18 -1.22 -17.01 16.36
C GLY A 18 -0.10 -16.59 15.43
N CYS A 19 -0.47 -16.08 14.25
CA CYS A 19 0.50 -15.47 13.36
C CYS A 19 1.19 -14.35 14.14
N THR A 20 2.41 -14.61 14.60
CA THR A 20 3.29 -13.59 15.15
C THR A 20 3.67 -12.69 13.99
N TYR A 21 2.97 -11.56 13.86
CA TYR A 21 3.35 -10.50 12.95
C TYR A 21 4.68 -9.93 13.43
N ASN A 22 5.74 -10.17 12.65
CA ASN A 22 7.07 -9.64 12.93
C ASN A 22 7.05 -8.12 12.65
N THR A 23 6.76 -7.30 13.65
CA THR A 23 6.78 -5.83 13.57
C THR A 23 8.21 -5.31 13.65
N LYS A 24 9.08 -5.68 12.71
CA LYS A 24 10.47 -5.19 12.72
C LYS A 24 10.62 -3.77 12.19
N TYR A 25 9.68 -3.26 11.38
CA TYR A 25 9.75 -1.92 10.80
C TYR A 25 8.36 -1.32 10.60
N SER A 26 8.15 -0.15 11.18
CA SER A 26 6.91 0.62 11.08
C SER A 26 7.06 1.85 10.17
N GLU A 27 5.94 2.47 9.82
CA GLU A 27 5.88 3.74 9.06
C GLU A 27 6.80 4.82 9.64
N SER A 28 6.96 4.88 10.98
CA SER A 28 7.79 5.89 11.65
C SER A 28 9.28 5.73 11.43
N ASP A 29 9.73 4.57 10.93
CA ASP A 29 11.15 4.24 10.79
C ASP A 29 11.67 4.55 9.37
N ALA A 30 10.87 5.21 8.53
CA ALA A 30 11.28 5.63 7.19
C ALA A 30 11.87 7.06 7.21
N PRO A 31 12.88 7.36 6.38
CA PRO A 31 13.35 8.74 6.19
C PRO A 31 12.21 9.64 5.72
N LEU A 32 12.16 10.86 6.25
CA LEU A 32 11.21 11.89 5.82
C LEU A 32 11.51 12.44 4.42
N THR A 33 12.72 12.20 3.91
CA THR A 33 13.23 12.73 2.65
C THR A 33 13.37 11.64 1.59
N ILE A 34 13.47 12.07 0.33
CA ILE A 34 13.73 11.20 -0.81
C ILE A 34 15.11 10.54 -0.68
N THR A 35 15.22 9.27 -1.11
CA THR A 35 16.50 8.56 -1.27
C THR A 35 16.75 8.28 -2.75
N GLY A 36 17.87 8.76 -3.33
CA GLY A 36 18.22 8.57 -4.76
C GLY A 36 18.48 9.91 -5.48
N GLY A 37 17.56 10.86 -5.36
CA GLY A 37 17.65 12.28 -5.72
C GLY A 37 17.95 12.65 -7.17
N LEU A 38 18.20 11.70 -8.07
CA LEU A 38 18.73 11.95 -9.42
C LEU A 38 18.03 11.15 -10.53
N SER A 39 17.01 10.35 -10.18
CA SER A 39 16.27 9.52 -11.13
C SER A 39 15.07 10.27 -11.72
N ASP A 40 14.67 9.95 -12.96
CA ASP A 40 13.38 10.37 -13.51
C ASP A 40 12.22 9.44 -13.10
N THR A 41 12.50 8.49 -12.21
CA THR A 41 11.55 7.54 -11.64
C THR A 41 11.40 7.78 -10.15
N LEU A 42 10.16 7.97 -9.69
CA LEU A 42 9.79 8.06 -8.29
C LEU A 42 9.05 6.79 -7.85
N ILE A 43 9.42 6.24 -6.71
CA ILE A 43 8.78 5.10 -6.07
C ILE A 43 8.13 5.60 -4.78
N VAL A 44 6.84 5.87 -4.88
CA VAL A 44 6.01 6.31 -3.75
C VAL A 44 5.40 5.09 -3.10
N TYR A 45 5.56 4.97 -1.79
CA TYR A 45 4.97 3.86 -1.07
C TYR A 45 4.41 4.24 0.30
N TYR A 46 3.31 3.59 0.68
CA TYR A 46 2.85 3.54 2.06
C TYR A 46 3.09 2.13 2.59
N SER A 47 3.70 2.00 3.77
CA SER A 47 3.91 0.68 4.39
C SER A 47 3.41 0.62 5.81
N PHE A 48 2.47 -0.29 6.05
CA PHE A 48 1.86 -0.47 7.36
C PHE A 48 2.67 -1.42 8.25
N ASN A 49 3.15 -2.55 7.69
CA ASN A 49 3.87 -3.61 8.40
C ASN A 49 5.26 -3.92 7.82
N GLY A 50 5.72 -3.14 6.83
CA GLY A 50 7.04 -3.28 6.20
C GLY A 50 7.06 -4.04 4.87
N GLU A 51 6.00 -4.75 4.48
CA GLU A 51 6.01 -5.55 3.24
C GLU A 51 6.12 -4.66 1.99
N GLU A 52 5.44 -3.51 1.98
CA GLU A 52 5.51 -2.55 0.89
C GLU A 52 6.86 -1.85 0.81
N ARG A 53 7.54 -1.66 1.95
CA ARG A 53 8.92 -1.14 1.97
C ARG A 53 9.85 -2.11 1.25
N GLU A 54 9.72 -3.40 1.51
CA GLU A 54 10.53 -4.42 0.84
C GLU A 54 10.21 -4.49 -0.66
N LEU A 55 8.93 -4.39 -1.04
CA LEU A 55 8.54 -4.28 -2.46
C LEU A 55 9.13 -3.03 -3.12
N ALA A 56 9.07 -1.87 -2.45
CA ALA A 56 9.60 -0.61 -2.96
C ALA A 56 11.12 -0.66 -3.14
N LYS A 57 11.85 -1.24 -2.19
CA LYS A 57 13.30 -1.47 -2.31
C LYS A 57 13.65 -2.43 -3.46
N GLN A 58 12.85 -3.46 -3.68
CA GLN A 58 13.05 -4.37 -4.81
C GLN A 58 12.86 -3.64 -6.14
N VAL A 59 11.79 -2.85 -6.29
CA VAL A 59 11.60 -1.99 -7.47
C VAL A 59 12.75 -1.00 -7.64
N GLN A 60 13.21 -0.36 -6.55
CA GLN A 60 14.35 0.55 -6.59
C GLN A 60 15.62 -0.16 -7.10
N SER A 61 15.88 -1.40 -6.67
CA SER A 61 17.08 -2.13 -7.10
C SER A 61 17.13 -2.43 -8.60
N TYR A 62 15.99 -2.40 -9.29
CA TYR A 62 15.92 -2.62 -10.74
C TYR A 62 15.77 -1.35 -11.56
N THR A 63 15.22 -0.29 -10.97
CA THR A 63 14.88 0.96 -11.68
C THR A 63 15.80 2.13 -11.32
N GLU A 64 16.62 1.97 -10.28
CA GLU A 64 17.41 3.04 -9.67
C GLU A 64 16.55 4.26 -9.28
N GLY A 65 15.26 4.03 -9.04
CA GLY A 65 14.28 5.05 -8.72
C GLY A 65 14.46 5.66 -7.33
N ASP A 66 13.98 6.90 -7.21
CA ASP A 66 13.94 7.64 -5.97
C ASP A 66 12.86 7.08 -5.04
N LEU A 67 13.18 6.80 -3.77
CA LEU A 67 12.18 6.32 -2.80
C LEU A 67 11.55 7.45 -2.01
N LEU A 68 10.22 7.44 -1.93
CA LEU A 68 9.41 8.27 -1.03
C LEU A 68 8.46 7.38 -0.20
N CYS A 69 8.70 7.31 1.11
CA CYS A 69 7.75 6.69 2.03
C CYS A 69 6.72 7.74 2.47
N LEU A 70 5.45 7.56 2.15
CA LEU A 70 4.39 8.44 2.62
C LEU A 70 4.18 8.23 4.12
N GLN A 71 4.11 9.34 4.85
CA GLN A 71 3.81 9.34 6.28
C GLN A 71 2.58 10.18 6.59
N THR A 72 1.76 9.72 7.53
CA THR A 72 0.59 10.44 8.05
C THR A 72 0.60 10.53 9.57
N SER A 73 -0.14 11.49 10.13
CA SER A 73 -0.36 11.60 11.58
C SER A 73 -1.31 10.54 12.10
N LYS A 74 -2.13 9.96 11.21
CA LYS A 74 -3.12 8.94 11.55
C LYS A 74 -2.45 7.63 11.91
N LYS A 75 -2.77 7.12 13.10
CA LYS A 75 -2.36 5.78 13.53
C LYS A 75 -3.50 4.81 13.32
N TYR A 76 -3.31 3.86 12.42
CA TYR A 76 -4.26 2.77 12.21
C TYR A 76 -4.10 1.68 13.26
N SER A 77 -5.19 1.00 13.59
CA SER A 77 -5.14 -0.14 14.52
C SER A 77 -4.24 -1.27 14.01
N THR A 78 -3.46 -1.88 14.90
CA THR A 78 -2.71 -3.11 14.61
C THR A 78 -3.65 -4.32 14.52
N ASP A 79 -4.81 -4.28 15.18
CA ASP A 79 -5.87 -5.27 14.99
C ASP A 79 -6.43 -5.18 13.56
N PHE A 80 -6.40 -6.31 12.86
CA PHE A 80 -6.84 -6.36 11.47
C PHE A 80 -8.31 -5.95 11.30
N LYS A 81 -9.21 -6.43 12.16
CA LYS A 81 -10.65 -6.20 11.99
C LYS A 81 -10.98 -4.73 12.25
N GLU A 82 -10.44 -4.16 13.32
CA GLU A 82 -10.66 -2.74 13.61
C GLU A 82 -10.02 -1.84 12.54
N ARG A 83 -8.83 -2.16 12.03
CA ARG A 83 -8.23 -1.40 10.93
C ARG A 83 -9.08 -1.42 9.66
N ILE A 84 -9.60 -2.58 9.27
CA ILE A 84 -10.47 -2.67 8.08
C ILE A 84 -11.77 -1.90 8.29
N LYS A 85 -12.32 -1.90 9.51
CA LYS A 85 -13.50 -1.11 9.87
C LYS A 85 -13.22 0.40 9.82
N GLU A 86 -12.09 0.86 10.34
CA GLU A 86 -11.61 2.25 10.22
C GLU A 86 -11.49 2.64 8.75
N HIS A 87 -10.79 1.83 7.95
CA HIS A 87 -10.60 2.05 6.53
C HIS A 87 -11.93 2.14 5.76
N ARG A 88 -12.89 1.24 6.01
CA ARG A 88 -14.21 1.29 5.37
C ARG A 88 -14.95 2.58 5.70
N LYS A 89 -14.96 2.99 6.97
CA LYS A 89 -15.60 4.26 7.39
C LYS A 89 -15.00 5.46 6.67
N GLU A 90 -13.69 5.47 6.46
CA GLU A 90 -13.00 6.53 5.72
C GLU A 90 -13.37 6.53 4.25
N ARG A 91 -13.35 5.36 3.60
CA ARG A 91 -13.75 5.22 2.19
C ARG A 91 -15.21 5.61 1.98
N GLU A 92 -16.09 5.29 2.93
CA GLU A 92 -17.50 5.71 2.91
C GLU A 92 -17.64 7.22 3.02
N ALA A 93 -16.92 7.87 3.95
CA ALA A 93 -16.93 9.32 4.10
C ALA A 93 -16.41 10.03 2.84
N TYR A 94 -15.28 9.55 2.30
CA TYR A 94 -14.69 10.06 1.05
C TYR A 94 -15.65 9.89 -0.14
N ALA A 95 -16.24 8.70 -0.32
CA ALA A 95 -17.20 8.44 -1.40
C ALA A 95 -18.47 9.27 -1.27
N LYS A 96 -18.96 9.51 -0.05
CA LYS A 96 -20.10 10.40 0.21
C LYS A 96 -19.76 11.83 -0.21
N ALA A 97 -18.61 12.35 0.22
CA ALA A 97 -18.17 13.69 -0.14
C ALA A 97 -18.03 13.84 -1.67
N LEU A 98 -17.45 12.85 -2.36
CA LEU A 98 -17.37 12.85 -3.83
C LEU A 98 -18.75 12.91 -4.47
N LYS A 99 -19.69 12.07 -4.03
CA LYS A 99 -21.04 12.02 -4.59
C LYS A 99 -21.77 13.35 -4.42
N GLU A 100 -21.68 13.95 -3.24
CA GLU A 100 -22.30 15.24 -2.93
C GLU A 100 -21.68 16.39 -3.74
N ASN A 101 -20.40 16.26 -4.11
CA ASN A 101 -19.66 17.24 -4.90
C ASN A 101 -19.50 16.83 -6.37
N LYS A 102 -20.47 16.08 -6.93
CA LYS A 102 -20.53 15.72 -8.36
C LYS A 102 -19.27 15.04 -8.90
N HIS A 103 -18.58 14.26 -8.07
CA HIS A 103 -17.31 13.61 -8.36
C HIS A 103 -16.16 14.56 -8.71
N ASP A 104 -16.19 15.79 -8.20
CA ASP A 104 -15.04 16.69 -8.24
C ASP A 104 -14.02 16.28 -7.17
N TYR A 105 -12.99 15.56 -7.61
CA TYR A 105 -11.89 15.08 -6.76
C TYR A 105 -11.07 16.21 -6.13
N LYS A 106 -11.05 17.41 -6.73
CA LYS A 106 -10.32 18.57 -6.23
C LYS A 106 -11.18 19.48 -5.36
N ASN A 107 -12.45 19.12 -5.14
CA ASN A 107 -13.33 19.87 -4.26
C ASN A 107 -12.79 19.87 -2.82
N LYS A 108 -12.81 21.03 -2.15
CA LYS A 108 -12.29 21.17 -0.79
C LYS A 108 -12.92 20.17 0.20
N CYS A 109 -14.23 19.96 0.15
CA CYS A 109 -14.92 19.03 1.06
C CYS A 109 -14.47 17.57 0.86
N VAL A 110 -14.07 17.21 -0.37
CA VAL A 110 -13.49 15.90 -0.68
C VAL A 110 -12.08 15.82 -0.12
N LEU A 111 -11.25 16.83 -0.39
CA LEU A 111 -9.87 16.90 0.10
C LEU A 111 -9.79 16.88 1.63
N ASP A 112 -10.73 17.53 2.34
CA ASP A 112 -10.80 17.55 3.80
C ASP A 112 -11.02 16.14 4.41
N THR A 113 -11.45 15.15 3.62
CA THR A 113 -11.58 13.75 4.08
C THR A 113 -10.30 12.94 3.95
N LEU A 114 -9.29 13.45 3.24
CA LEU A 114 -8.02 12.76 3.01
C LEU A 114 -7.05 12.92 4.20
N PRO A 115 -6.28 11.89 4.55
CA PRO A 115 -5.23 12.02 5.57
C PRO A 115 -4.14 13.01 5.13
N ALA A 116 -3.75 13.94 5.99
CA ALA A 116 -2.65 14.85 5.70
C ALA A 116 -1.32 14.10 5.59
N LEU A 117 -0.52 14.46 4.58
CA LEU A 117 0.86 14.01 4.42
C LEU A 117 1.78 14.78 5.36
N LYS A 118 2.76 14.08 5.96
CA LYS A 118 3.80 14.69 6.80
C LYS A 118 5.04 15.09 6.04
N ASN A 119 5.21 14.55 4.84
CA ASN A 119 6.37 14.76 4.00
C ASN A 119 5.91 15.06 2.57
N GLN A 120 6.71 15.90 1.91
CA GLN A 120 6.46 16.39 0.57
C GLN A 120 7.74 16.30 -0.26
N ILE A 121 7.57 16.35 -1.58
CA ILE A 121 8.68 16.44 -2.53
C ILE A 121 8.70 17.84 -3.13
N ASN A 122 9.91 18.35 -3.38
CA ASN A 122 10.08 19.73 -3.84
C ASN A 122 9.70 19.89 -5.31
N ASP A 123 10.03 18.90 -6.15
CA ASP A 123 9.78 18.95 -7.58
C ASP A 123 9.23 17.61 -8.09
N ILE A 124 7.93 17.53 -8.30
CA ILE A 124 7.32 16.37 -8.98
C ILE A 124 7.65 16.36 -10.48
N ASN A 125 8.00 17.49 -11.09
CA ASN A 125 8.18 17.60 -12.54
C ASN A 125 9.40 16.85 -13.04
N GLN A 126 10.42 16.67 -12.20
CA GLN A 126 11.60 15.86 -12.55
C GLN A 126 11.26 14.40 -12.88
N TYR A 127 10.14 13.88 -12.35
CA TYR A 127 9.76 12.49 -12.52
C TYR A 127 8.83 12.28 -13.72
N LYS A 128 9.22 11.37 -14.61
CA LYS A 128 8.38 10.87 -15.72
C LYS A 128 7.57 9.66 -15.32
N THR A 129 8.11 8.83 -14.42
CA THR A 129 7.48 7.60 -13.94
C THR A 129 7.24 7.69 -12.44
N VAL A 130 6.06 7.28 -12.00
CA VAL A 130 5.70 7.18 -10.57
C VAL A 130 5.12 5.79 -10.28
N TYR A 131 5.80 5.03 -9.44
CA TYR A 131 5.26 3.81 -8.86
C TYR A 131 4.43 4.18 -7.63
N LEU A 132 3.23 3.61 -7.52
CA LEU A 132 2.37 3.73 -6.35
C LEU A 132 2.28 2.36 -5.68
N ILE A 133 2.94 2.20 -4.53
CA ILE A 133 3.04 0.93 -3.81
C ILE A 133 2.31 1.02 -2.46
N TYR A 134 1.36 0.12 -2.21
CA TYR A 134 0.52 0.22 -1.01
C TYR A 134 0.00 -1.14 -0.52
N PRO A 135 -0.40 -1.27 0.75
CA PRO A 135 -1.15 -2.43 1.22
C PRO A 135 -2.53 -2.45 0.56
N CYS A 136 -2.99 -3.61 0.12
CA CYS A 136 -4.36 -3.81 -0.33
C CYS A 136 -5.25 -4.11 0.88
N TRP A 137 -5.96 -3.10 1.37
CA TRP A 137 -6.92 -3.25 2.46
C TRP A 137 -8.26 -3.64 1.87
N GLU A 138 -8.53 -4.93 1.94
CA GLU A 138 -9.56 -5.56 1.11
C GLU A 138 -9.30 -5.30 -0.37
N LYS A 139 -10.09 -4.46 -1.04
CA LYS A 139 -9.97 -4.22 -2.48
C LYS A 139 -9.40 -2.84 -2.80
N ASP A 140 -9.03 -2.08 -1.77
CA ASP A 140 -8.73 -0.66 -1.87
C ASP A 140 -7.31 -0.35 -1.36
N GLU A 141 -6.80 0.76 -1.85
CA GLU A 141 -5.66 1.49 -1.33
C GLU A 141 -6.07 2.28 -0.08
N PRO A 142 -5.15 2.52 0.87
CA PRO A 142 -5.36 3.51 1.92
C PRO A 142 -5.42 4.93 1.32
N LEU A 143 -6.30 5.78 1.87
CA LEU A 143 -6.53 7.15 1.37
C LEU A 143 -5.28 8.05 1.36
N ILE A 144 -4.20 7.67 2.06
CA ILE A 144 -2.92 8.42 2.00
C ILE A 144 -2.31 8.40 0.59
N ILE A 145 -2.57 7.35 -0.20
CA ILE A 145 -2.17 7.30 -1.60
C ILE A 145 -2.97 8.33 -2.41
N ASP A 146 -4.25 8.48 -2.10
CA ASP A 146 -5.12 9.49 -2.71
C ASP A 146 -4.66 10.90 -2.33
N SER A 147 -4.23 11.13 -1.09
CA SER A 147 -3.59 12.39 -0.66
C SER A 147 -2.40 12.75 -1.54
N PHE A 148 -1.48 11.81 -1.77
CA PHE A 148 -0.35 12.04 -2.67
C PHE A 148 -0.82 12.37 -4.10
N CYS A 149 -1.79 11.64 -4.63
CA CYS A 149 -2.30 11.89 -5.98
C CYS A 149 -2.98 13.25 -6.13
N MET A 150 -3.52 13.82 -5.04
CA MET A 150 -4.17 15.14 -5.03
C MET A 150 -3.21 16.29 -4.76
N ASP A 151 -2.12 16.04 -4.04
CA ASP A 151 -1.09 17.05 -3.74
C ASP A 151 -0.21 17.38 -4.96
N TYR A 152 -0.13 16.48 -5.95
CA TYR A 152 0.76 16.65 -7.11
C TYR A 152 0.05 16.49 -8.45
N ASP A 153 0.49 17.26 -9.45
CA ASP A 153 0.06 17.04 -10.83
C ASP A 153 0.79 15.85 -11.45
N LEU A 154 0.04 14.78 -11.70
CA LEU A 154 0.51 13.55 -12.31
C LEU A 154 0.16 13.43 -13.79
N SER A 155 -0.37 14.51 -14.40
CA SER A 155 -0.75 14.53 -15.80
C SER A 155 0.45 14.21 -16.71
N GLY A 156 0.24 13.33 -17.68
CA GLY A 156 1.26 12.88 -18.64
C GLY A 156 2.31 11.92 -18.08
N LYS A 157 2.41 11.75 -16.75
CA LYS A 157 3.37 10.82 -16.12
C LYS A 157 2.92 9.38 -16.27
N THR A 158 3.86 8.46 -16.35
CA THR A 158 3.61 7.02 -16.31
C THR A 158 3.34 6.59 -14.87
N ILE A 159 2.17 6.03 -14.60
CA ILE A 159 1.80 5.54 -13.27
C ILE A 159 1.81 4.02 -13.26
N VAL A 160 2.51 3.43 -12.29
CA VAL A 160 2.60 1.98 -12.11
C VAL A 160 2.04 1.59 -10.73
N PRO A 161 0.74 1.23 -10.64
CA PRO A 161 0.15 0.82 -9.38
C PRO A 161 0.56 -0.62 -9.02
N MET A 162 1.06 -0.80 -7.80
CA MET A 162 1.41 -2.10 -7.24
C MET A 162 0.88 -2.19 -5.82
N CYS A 163 0.46 -3.39 -5.39
CA CYS A 163 0.04 -3.56 -4.01
C CYS A 163 0.43 -4.91 -3.42
N ILE A 164 0.61 -4.96 -2.11
CA ILE A 164 0.69 -6.21 -1.35
C ILE A 164 -0.72 -6.57 -0.90
N SER A 165 -1.21 -7.73 -1.31
CA SER A 165 -2.49 -8.30 -0.90
C SER A 165 -2.26 -9.46 0.05
N GLU A 166 -3.23 -9.67 0.95
CA GLU A 166 -3.37 -10.91 1.69
C GLU A 166 -3.33 -12.13 0.77
N LYS A 167 -2.84 -13.25 1.30
CA LYS A 167 -2.93 -14.58 0.69
C LYS A 167 -4.31 -15.19 0.98
N ASN A 168 -4.91 -15.84 0.00
CA ASN A 168 -6.06 -16.72 0.23
C ASN A 168 -5.58 -18.08 0.76
N TRP A 169 -6.51 -19.00 1.07
CA TRP A 169 -6.16 -20.30 1.65
C TRP A 169 -5.29 -21.18 0.74
N ARG A 170 -5.23 -20.90 -0.57
CA ARG A 170 -4.35 -21.57 -1.55
C ARG A 170 -3.00 -20.85 -1.73
N GLY A 171 -2.73 -19.80 -0.96
CA GLY A 171 -1.51 -19.01 -1.07
C GLY A 171 -1.50 -17.99 -2.22
N HIS A 172 -2.60 -17.85 -2.97
CA HIS A 172 -2.69 -16.87 -4.07
C HIS A 172 -3.18 -15.52 -3.56
N VAL A 173 -3.03 -14.48 -4.38
CA VAL A 173 -3.62 -13.15 -4.15
C VAL A 173 -5.10 -13.27 -3.77
N LYS A 174 -5.47 -12.74 -2.61
CA LYS A 174 -6.86 -12.70 -2.12
C LYS A 174 -7.65 -11.57 -2.79
N TYR A 175 -7.04 -10.41 -2.97
CA TYR A 175 -7.68 -9.23 -3.56
C TYR A 175 -6.81 -8.62 -4.67
N SER A 176 -7.43 -8.31 -5.80
CA SER A 176 -6.75 -7.67 -6.93
C SER A 176 -6.70 -6.16 -6.76
N SER A 177 -5.71 -5.51 -7.38
CA SER A 177 -5.61 -4.04 -7.50
C SER A 177 -6.68 -3.39 -8.38
N LYS A 178 -7.59 -4.14 -9.00
CA LYS A 178 -8.56 -3.64 -10.00
C LYS A 178 -9.41 -2.47 -9.51
N LYS A 179 -9.88 -2.52 -8.26
CA LYS A 179 -10.75 -1.46 -7.72
C LYS A 179 -9.95 -0.18 -7.46
N SER A 180 -8.75 -0.28 -6.89
CA SER A 180 -7.81 0.85 -6.79
C SER A 180 -7.49 1.46 -8.14
N VAL A 181 -7.18 0.65 -9.15
CA VAL A 181 -6.87 1.15 -10.49
C VAL A 181 -8.07 1.86 -11.11
N ALA A 182 -9.27 1.31 -10.97
CA ALA A 182 -10.49 1.97 -11.43
C ALA A 182 -10.74 3.30 -10.69
N HIS A 183 -10.33 3.39 -9.42
CA HIS A 183 -10.39 4.63 -8.65
C HIS A 183 -9.37 5.65 -9.15
N PHE A 184 -8.09 5.27 -9.27
CA PHE A 184 -7.03 6.14 -9.78
C PHE A 184 -7.32 6.69 -11.18
N ASN A 185 -7.82 5.86 -12.10
CA ASN A 185 -8.19 6.31 -13.45
C ASN A 185 -9.26 7.41 -13.46
N LYS A 186 -10.14 7.47 -12.45
CA LYS A 186 -11.13 8.55 -12.31
C LYS A 186 -10.53 9.79 -11.65
N MET A 187 -9.66 9.57 -10.67
CA MET A 187 -9.07 10.62 -9.84
C MET A 187 -7.97 11.41 -10.57
N ILE A 188 -7.11 10.72 -11.33
CA ILE A 188 -6.00 11.30 -12.11
C ILE A 188 -6.08 10.86 -13.59
N PRO A 189 -7.16 11.23 -14.30
CA PRO A 189 -7.48 10.68 -15.62
C PRO A 189 -6.47 11.03 -16.73
N ASN A 190 -5.64 12.06 -16.51
CA ASN A 190 -4.65 12.51 -17.48
C ASN A 190 -3.29 11.82 -17.32
N ALA A 191 -3.16 10.86 -16.40
CA ALA A 191 -1.95 10.09 -16.21
C ALA A 191 -1.94 8.81 -17.09
N ASN A 192 -0.75 8.33 -17.43
CA ASN A 192 -0.56 7.16 -18.29
C ASN A 192 -0.40 5.89 -17.45
N PHE A 193 -1.46 5.12 -17.26
CA PHE A 193 -1.41 3.91 -16.42
C PHE A 193 -0.79 2.70 -17.13
N LYS A 194 0.24 2.13 -16.52
CA LYS A 194 0.69 0.76 -16.83
C LYS A 194 -0.25 -0.26 -16.17
N ARG A 195 -0.18 -1.49 -16.65
CA ARG A 195 -0.90 -2.62 -16.04
C ARG A 195 -0.47 -2.73 -14.57
N ALA A 196 -1.44 -2.70 -13.66
CA ALA A 196 -1.18 -2.84 -12.23
C ALA A 196 -1.05 -4.30 -11.79
N LYS A 197 -0.46 -4.53 -10.62
CA LYS A 197 -0.41 -5.88 -10.03
C LYS A 197 -0.50 -5.90 -8.51
N ALA A 198 -1.29 -6.87 -8.04
CA ALA A 198 -1.26 -7.31 -6.65
C ALA A 198 -0.26 -8.47 -6.51
N PHE A 199 0.59 -8.35 -5.50
CA PHE A 199 1.58 -9.33 -5.07
C PHE A 199 1.22 -9.86 -3.69
N THR A 200 1.78 -11.00 -3.32
CA THR A 200 1.66 -11.55 -1.95
C THR A 200 2.99 -11.57 -1.20
N ASP A 201 4.07 -11.28 -1.91
CA ASP A 201 5.46 -11.09 -1.46
C ASP A 201 6.26 -10.52 -2.66
N VAL A 202 7.57 -10.33 -2.51
CA VAL A 202 8.43 -9.71 -3.54
C VAL A 202 8.86 -10.67 -4.66
N LYS A 203 8.42 -11.94 -4.66
CA LYS A 203 8.78 -12.87 -5.73
C LYS A 203 8.06 -12.51 -7.03
N GLY A 204 8.76 -12.62 -8.16
CA GLY A 204 8.18 -12.33 -9.47
C GLY A 204 8.13 -10.84 -9.83
N VAL A 205 8.70 -9.95 -9.00
CA VAL A 205 8.65 -8.50 -9.24
C VAL A 205 9.44 -8.14 -10.49
N LYS A 206 10.66 -8.68 -10.64
CA LYS A 206 11.50 -8.41 -11.80
C LYS A 206 10.83 -8.85 -13.11
N GLU A 207 10.40 -10.11 -13.15
CA GLU A 207 9.74 -10.71 -14.32
C GLU A 207 8.48 -9.94 -14.69
N TRP A 208 7.73 -9.46 -13.68
CA TRP A 208 6.56 -8.66 -13.93
C TRP A 208 6.90 -7.28 -14.51
N LEU A 209 7.93 -6.60 -13.98
CA LEU A 209 8.38 -5.30 -14.51
C LEU A 209 8.83 -5.43 -15.98
N GLU A 210 9.55 -6.51 -16.32
CA GLU A 210 9.91 -6.83 -17.71
C GLU A 210 8.64 -6.98 -18.58
N THR A 211 7.58 -7.65 -18.09
CA THR A 211 6.33 -7.84 -18.87
C THR A 211 5.52 -6.57 -19.14
N ILE A 212 5.86 -5.44 -18.49
CA ILE A 212 5.21 -4.14 -18.68
C ILE A 212 6.18 -3.09 -19.24
N ASP A 213 7.34 -3.52 -19.73
CA ASP A 213 8.40 -2.69 -20.31
C ASP A 213 8.81 -1.56 -19.37
N MET A 214 9.06 -1.91 -18.11
CA MET A 214 9.50 -0.96 -17.08
C MET A 214 10.95 -1.16 -16.63
N ILE A 215 11.58 -2.28 -17.03
CA ILE A 215 13.02 -2.58 -16.91
C ILE A 215 13.45 -3.47 -18.09
#